data_AF-A0A7S4Q2J4-F1
#
_entry.id   AF-A0A7S4Q2J4-F1
#
_cell.length_a   1.000
_cell.length_b   1.000
_cell.length_c   1.000
_cell.angle_alpha   90.00
_cell.angle_beta   90.00
_cell.angle_gamma   90.00
#
_symmetry.space_group_name_H-M   'P 1'
#
loop_
_entity.id
_entity.type
_entity.pdbx_description
1 polymer ?
#
loop_
_entity_poly.entity_id
_entity_poly.type
_entity_poly.pdbx_seq_one_letter_code
_entity_poly.pdbx_strand_id
1 'polypeptide(L)'
;DSDLQTTACQSVPLGGTCSVSCANGHTGSPETYTCLASGSFNGTRPVCARRVCPNTVSSARGITADCASVAFGKSCTATCREGYRLTSGSSSRFTCDWDSGSSAVILQGGS
;
A
#
# COMPACT_ATOMS: atom_id res chain seq x y z
N ASP A 1 -8.77 11.81 -3.63
CA ASP A 1 -7.96 11.39 -2.48
C ASP A 1 -7.41 10.01 -2.79
N SER A 2 -6.09 9.82 -2.86
CA SER A 2 -5.50 8.58 -3.39
C SER A 2 -5.41 7.44 -2.37
N ASP A 3 -5.62 7.74 -1.09
CA ASP A 3 -5.59 6.81 0.04
C ASP A 3 -6.99 6.35 0.49
N LEU A 4 -8.07 6.84 -0.14
CA LEU A 4 -9.46 6.51 0.19
C LEU A 4 -10.17 5.79 -0.95
N GLN A 5 -11.10 4.91 -0.57
CA GLN A 5 -12.04 4.25 -1.47
C GLN A 5 -13.46 4.76 -1.19
N THR A 6 -14.00 5.53 -2.13
CA THR A 6 -15.30 6.21 -1.99
C THR A 6 -16.39 5.64 -2.89
N THR A 7 -16.14 4.51 -3.55
CA THR A 7 -17.05 3.91 -4.53
C THR A 7 -18.44 3.65 -3.94
N ALA A 8 -18.51 3.23 -2.66
CA ALA A 8 -19.78 3.03 -1.95
C ALA A 8 -20.60 4.32 -1.74
N CYS A 9 -19.97 5.49 -1.87
CA CYS A 9 -20.60 6.80 -1.69
C CYS A 9 -20.94 7.52 -3.00
N GLN A 10 -20.75 6.88 -4.16
CA GLN A 10 -21.00 7.52 -5.46
C GLN A 10 -22.48 7.79 -5.73
N SER A 11 -23.39 6.96 -5.20
CA SER A 11 -24.83 7.04 -5.46
C SER A 11 -25.66 6.73 -4.20
N VAL A 12 -25.65 7.65 -3.22
CA VAL A 12 -26.36 7.49 -1.94
C VAL A 12 -27.61 8.37 -1.93
N PRO A 13 -28.81 7.83 -1.67
CA PRO A 13 -30.03 8.65 -1.57
C PRO A 13 -29.98 9.58 -0.36
N LEU A 14 -30.80 10.64 -0.37
CA LEU A 14 -30.95 11.54 0.77
C LEU A 14 -31.36 10.76 2.04
N GLY A 15 -30.69 11.02 3.15
CA GLY A 15 -30.84 10.28 4.41
C GLY A 15 -30.14 8.92 4.44
N GLY A 16 -29.59 8.47 3.31
CA GLY A 16 -28.82 7.23 3.23
C GLY A 16 -27.41 7.37 3.78
N THR A 17 -26.79 6.23 4.08
CA THR A 17 -25.42 6.13 4.58
C THR A 17 -24.55 5.30 3.67
N CYS A 18 -23.26 5.62 3.61
CA CYS A 18 -22.23 4.82 2.95
C CYS A 18 -20.97 4.73 3.83
N SER A 19 -20.11 3.77 3.53
CA SER A 19 -18.83 3.60 4.22
C SER A 19 -17.68 4.00 3.30
N VAL A 20 -16.78 4.84 3.80
CA VAL A 20 -15.52 5.18 3.15
C VAL A 20 -14.40 4.41 3.82
N SER A 21 -13.71 3.57 3.06
CA SER A 21 -12.58 2.76 3.53
C SER A 21 -11.25 3.30 2.99
N CYS A 22 -10.14 2.81 3.53
CA CYS A 22 -8.82 3.08 2.96
C CYS A 22 -8.64 2.33 1.64
N ALA A 23 -7.98 2.97 0.68
CA ALA A 23 -7.61 2.38 -0.60
C ALA A 23 -6.59 1.25 -0.42
N ASN A 24 -6.43 0.45 -1.48
CA ASN A 24 -5.38 -0.57 -1.56
C ASN A 24 -4.01 0.04 -1.23
N GLY A 25 -3.20 -0.74 -0.51
CA GLY A 25 -1.90 -0.28 -0.02
C GLY A 25 -1.95 0.58 1.25
N HIS A 26 -3.14 0.87 1.78
CA HIS A 26 -3.33 1.64 3.02
C HIS A 26 -4.08 0.82 4.08
N THR A 27 -4.03 1.29 5.32
CA THR A 27 -4.71 0.68 6.47
C THR A 27 -5.26 1.77 7.38
N GLY A 28 -6.41 1.50 7.99
CA GLY A 28 -7.15 2.43 8.83
C GLY A 28 -8.57 1.92 9.04
N SER A 29 -9.27 2.53 9.98
CA SER A 29 -10.69 2.23 10.22
C SER A 29 -11.56 2.91 9.17
N PRO A 30 -12.56 2.21 8.60
CA PRO A 30 -13.54 2.85 7.73
C PRO A 30 -14.44 3.79 8.53
N GLU A 31 -14.91 4.85 7.89
CA GLU A 31 -15.81 5.84 8.48
C GLU A 31 -17.13 5.89 7.72
N THR A 32 -18.21 6.15 8.45
CA THR A 32 -19.57 6.24 7.88
C THR A 32 -19.88 7.68 7.51
N TYR A 33 -20.45 7.86 6.32
CA TYR A 33 -20.94 9.13 5.81
C TYR A 33 -22.44 9.06 5.55
N THR A 34 -23.15 10.12 5.92
CA THR A 34 -24.59 10.28 5.72
C THR A 34 -24.85 11.37 4.69
N CYS A 35 -25.68 11.09 3.69
CA CYS A 35 -26.14 12.08 2.72
C CYS A 35 -27.24 12.94 3.35
N LEU A 36 -26.94 14.20 3.67
CA LEU A 36 -27.88 15.11 4.31
C LEU A 36 -28.91 15.65 3.30
N ALA A 37 -30.04 16.16 3.81
CA ALA A 37 -31.05 16.85 2.99
C ALA A 37 -30.50 18.08 2.23
N SER A 38 -29.38 18.65 2.68
CA SER A 38 -28.66 19.71 1.97
C SER A 38 -27.91 19.24 0.72
N GLY A 39 -27.88 17.93 0.44
CA GLY A 39 -27.09 17.32 -0.64
C GLY A 39 -25.60 17.16 -0.30
N SER A 40 -25.19 17.48 0.93
CA SER A 40 -23.82 17.29 1.40
C SER A 40 -23.66 16.00 2.19
N PHE A 41 -22.49 15.37 2.12
CA PHE A 41 -22.14 14.26 2.98
C PHE A 41 -21.63 14.75 4.35
N ASN A 42 -22.11 14.12 5.42
CA ASN A 42 -21.65 14.34 6.79
C ASN A 42 -21.01 13.07 7.34
N GLY A 43 -19.78 13.20 7.80
CA GLY A 43 -18.94 12.12 8.32
C GLY A 43 -17.53 12.63 8.55
N THR A 44 -16.69 11.79 9.15
CA THR A 44 -15.29 12.13 9.41
C THR A 44 -14.41 11.43 8.39
N ARG A 45 -13.38 12.12 7.88
CA ARG A 45 -12.41 11.50 6.98
C ARG A 45 -11.65 10.40 7.74
N PRO A 46 -11.63 9.15 7.26
CA PRO A 46 -10.84 8.11 7.90
C PRO A 46 -9.35 8.45 7.82
N VAL A 47 -8.61 8.03 8.84
CA VAL A 47 -7.15 8.16 8.88
C VAL A 47 -6.55 6.93 8.23
N CYS A 48 -5.98 7.11 7.04
CA CYS A 48 -5.37 6.03 6.26
C CYS A 48 -3.85 6.16 6.26
N ALA A 49 -3.17 5.19 6.86
CA ALA A 49 -1.72 5.08 6.85
C ALA A 49 -1.27 4.12 5.75
N ARG A 50 -0.10 4.38 5.15
CA ARG A 50 0.51 3.44 4.19
C ARG A 50 0.85 2.14 4.89
N ARG A 51 0.51 1.01 4.27
CA ARG A 51 0.98 -0.31 4.73
C ARG A 51 2.49 -0.42 4.48
N VAL A 52 3.15 -1.23 5.31
CA VAL A 52 4.58 -1.54 5.18
C VAL A 52 4.71 -2.94 4.58
N CYS A 53 5.54 -3.08 3.54
CA CYS A 53 5.80 -4.37 2.95
C CYS A 53 6.62 -5.26 3.90
N PRO A 54 6.29 -6.57 3.97
CA PRO A 54 7.12 -7.53 4.65
C PRO A 54 8.48 -7.60 3.96
N ASN A 55 9.54 -7.70 4.77
CA ASN A 55 10.89 -7.80 4.26
C ASN A 55 11.18 -9.23 3.77
N THR A 56 11.03 -9.44 2.46
CA THR A 56 11.30 -10.72 1.79
C THR A 56 12.69 -10.80 1.18
N VAL A 57 13.42 -9.68 1.11
CA VAL A 57 14.67 -9.58 0.33
C VAL A 57 15.92 -9.75 1.21
N SER A 58 15.88 -9.27 2.46
CA SER A 58 17.08 -9.30 3.33
C SER A 58 17.43 -10.68 3.89
N SER A 59 16.61 -11.70 3.66
CA SER A 59 16.81 -13.06 4.18
C SER A 59 17.66 -13.96 3.25
N ALA A 60 17.93 -13.52 2.01
CA ALA A 60 18.72 -14.28 1.06
C ALA A 60 20.23 -14.25 1.40
N ARG A 61 20.90 -15.41 1.35
CA ARG A 61 22.36 -15.51 1.56
C ARG A 61 23.10 -14.77 0.43
N GLY A 62 24.10 -13.96 0.79
CA GLY A 62 24.91 -13.23 -0.19
C GLY A 62 24.31 -11.90 -0.65
N ILE A 63 23.21 -11.44 -0.05
CA ILE A 63 22.57 -10.15 -0.35
C ILE A 63 22.70 -9.19 0.85
N THR A 64 22.86 -7.92 0.56
CA THR A 64 22.74 -6.79 1.48
C THR A 64 21.62 -5.90 0.96
N ALA A 65 20.61 -5.60 1.79
CA ALA A 65 19.46 -4.79 1.39
C ALA A 65 18.92 -3.96 2.56
N ASP A 66 18.43 -2.76 2.28
CA ASP A 66 17.81 -1.84 3.24
C ASP A 66 16.26 -1.93 3.26
N CYS A 67 15.73 -3.11 2.92
CA CYS A 67 14.30 -3.35 2.71
C CYS A 67 13.48 -3.65 3.99
N ALA A 68 13.99 -3.30 5.17
CA ALA A 68 13.39 -3.73 6.44
C ALA A 68 12.01 -3.11 6.75
N SER A 69 11.67 -1.96 6.13
CA SER A 69 10.40 -1.26 6.38
C SER A 69 10.01 -0.35 5.21
N VAL A 70 9.76 -0.94 4.03
CA VAL A 70 9.39 -0.18 2.84
C VAL A 70 7.88 0.11 2.86
N ALA A 71 7.51 1.38 3.03
CA ALA A 71 6.11 1.80 2.95
C ALA A 71 5.56 1.70 1.52
N PHE A 72 4.25 1.52 1.38
CA PHE A 72 3.57 1.46 0.08
C PHE A 72 3.95 2.63 -0.84
N GLY A 73 4.31 2.32 -2.09
CA GLY A 73 4.82 3.25 -3.09
C GLY A 73 6.25 3.74 -2.87
N LYS A 74 6.97 3.21 -1.87
CA LYS A 74 8.42 3.41 -1.70
C LYS A 74 9.19 2.22 -2.25
N SER A 75 10.50 2.40 -2.41
CA SER A 75 11.39 1.39 -2.94
C SER A 75 12.63 1.24 -2.05
N CYS A 76 13.25 0.07 -2.13
CA CYS A 76 14.54 -0.25 -1.54
C CYS A 76 15.45 -0.89 -2.58
N THR A 77 16.73 -1.04 -2.27
CA THR A 77 17.71 -1.68 -3.17
C THR A 77 18.43 -2.81 -2.47
N ALA A 78 18.63 -3.90 -3.20
CA ALA A 78 19.42 -5.03 -2.77
C ALA A 78 20.66 -5.15 -3.63
N THR A 79 21.80 -5.39 -3.00
CA THR A 79 23.11 -5.55 -3.65
C THR A 79 23.77 -6.84 -3.22
N CYS A 80 24.61 -7.41 -4.08
CA CYS A 80 25.45 -8.55 -3.67
C CYS A 80 26.42 -8.13 -2.57
N ARG A 81 26.63 -9.04 -1.61
CA ARG A 81 27.76 -8.94 -0.69
C ARG A 81 29.08 -9.05 -1.45
N GLU A 82 30.11 -8.42 -0.92
CA GLU A 82 31.46 -8.55 -1.44
C GLU A 82 31.88 -10.02 -1.55
N GLY A 83 32.47 -10.40 -2.68
CA GLY A 83 32.83 -11.78 -3.01
C GLY A 83 31.71 -12.62 -3.66
N TYR A 84 30.47 -12.14 -3.70
CA TYR A 84 29.37 -12.76 -4.44
C TYR A 84 29.14 -12.02 -5.76
N ARG A 85 28.98 -12.76 -6.86
CA ARG A 85 28.63 -12.19 -8.19
C ARG A 85 27.32 -12.81 -8.67
N LEU A 86 26.32 -11.96 -8.95
CA LEU A 86 25.20 -12.34 -9.81
C LEU A 86 25.70 -12.37 -11.26
N THR A 87 25.19 -13.31 -12.06
CA THR A 87 25.46 -13.41 -13.50
C THR A 87 24.96 -12.18 -14.29
N SER A 88 24.07 -11.37 -13.70
CA SER A 88 23.52 -10.13 -14.28
C SER A 88 23.21 -9.09 -13.18
N GLY A 89 23.95 -7.97 -13.18
CA GLY A 89 23.62 -6.76 -12.41
C GLY A 89 23.98 -6.79 -10.91
N SER A 90 24.78 -5.81 -10.44
CA SER A 90 25.26 -5.73 -9.05
C SER A 90 24.21 -5.23 -8.04
N SER A 91 23.04 -4.76 -8.51
CA SER A 91 21.98 -4.18 -7.69
C SER A 91 20.59 -4.38 -8.29
N SER A 92 19.63 -4.76 -7.46
CA SER A 92 18.22 -4.95 -7.82
C SER A 92 17.35 -3.98 -7.02
N ARG A 93 16.46 -3.25 -7.69
CA ARG A 93 15.49 -2.35 -7.04
C ARG A 93 14.15 -3.07 -6.83
N PHE A 94 13.60 -2.93 -5.63
CA PHE A 94 12.28 -3.44 -5.26
C PHE A 94 11.37 -2.29 -4.86
N THR A 95 10.10 -2.37 -5.21
CA THR A 95 9.07 -1.38 -4.85
C THR A 95 7.97 -2.07 -4.06
N CYS A 96 7.50 -1.42 -3.00
CA CYS A 96 6.37 -1.92 -2.21
C CYS A 96 5.06 -1.57 -2.92
N ASP A 97 4.40 -2.56 -3.50
CA ASP A 97 3.18 -2.40 -4.28
C ASP A 97 2.08 -3.38 -3.86
N TRP A 98 0.86 -3.13 -4.33
CA TRP A 98 -0.33 -3.92 -4.05
C TRP A 98 -0.34 -5.17 -4.93
N ASP A 99 -0.41 -6.32 -4.28
CA ASP A 99 -0.64 -7.58 -4.95
C ASP A 99 -2.11 -7.97 -4.87
N SER A 100 -2.77 -7.99 -6.02
CA SER A 100 -4.18 -8.38 -6.13
C SER A 100 -4.39 -9.87 -5.83
N GLY A 101 -3.37 -10.72 -5.99
CA GLY A 101 -3.45 -12.15 -5.70
C GLY A 101 -3.57 -12.45 -4.21
N SER A 102 -2.79 -11.75 -3.38
CA SER A 102 -2.76 -11.92 -1.93
C SER A 102 -3.55 -10.85 -1.15
N SER A 103 -4.09 -9.84 -1.84
CA SER A 103 -4.74 -8.67 -1.21
C SER A 103 -3.85 -8.00 -0.16
N ALA A 104 -2.55 -7.95 -0.43
CA ALA A 104 -1.54 -7.45 0.48
C ALA A 104 -0.51 -6.58 -0.25
N VAL A 105 0.29 -5.85 0.52
CA VAL A 105 1.47 -5.15 -0.03
C VAL A 105 2.67 -6.10 0.01
N ILE A 106 3.39 -6.19 -1.12
CA ILE A 106 4.60 -7.01 -1.24
C ILE A 106 5.69 -6.22 -1.99
N LEU A 107 6.95 -6.60 -1.76
CA LEU A 107 8.07 -6.07 -2.53
C LEU A 107 8.07 -6.73 -3.91
N GLN A 108 7.81 -5.93 -4.94
CA GLN A 108 7.84 -6.34 -6.35
C GLN A 108 9.07 -5.75 -7.05
N GLY A 109 9.77 -6.54 -7.87
CA GLY A 109 10.97 -6.13 -8.61
C GLY A 109 12.07 -7.19 -8.60
N GLY A 110 13.28 -6.78 -9.00
CA GLY A 110 14.47 -7.63 -8.97
C GLY A 110 14.74 -8.49 -10.21
N SER A 111 14.52 -7.93 -11.41
CA SER A 111 15.05 -8.49 -12.67
C SER A 111 16.56 -8.34 -12.76
#